data_AF-A0A925S2U2-F1
#
_entry.id   AF-A0A925S2U2-F1
#
_cell.length_a   1.000
_cell.length_b   1.000
_cell.length_c   1.000
_cell.angle_alpha   90.00
_cell.angle_beta   90.00
_cell.angle_gamma   90.00
#
_symmetry.space_group_name_H-M   'P 1'
#
loop_
_entity.id
_entity.type
_entity.pdbx_description
1 polymer ?
#
loop_
_entity_poly.entity_id
_entity_poly.type
_entity_poly.pdbx_seq_one_letter_code
_entity_poly.pdbx_strand_id
1 'polypeptide(L)'
;MNAVLKPIQDFAVRDLSLAAWGRKEIRIAETEMPGLMAIREEFTKSQPLKGARITGSIHMTIQTAVLVETLQALGASVRWASCNIFSTQDHAAAALAESGTPVFAHKSETLDEYWDFTHRIFEFGAKGTEGEGPNMILDDGGDATLLMILGQKAEKDISVISKPGSEEEICLFNAIKAKLAVDPTWYTRKAAQIIGVTEETTTGVHRLNEMSAKGTLPFRAINVNDSVTKSKFDNLYGCRESLVDAIKRATDVMIAGKVAVVVGYGDVGKGSAQALRALSAQVWVTEIDPINALQAAMEGYKVVTMEYAADKADIFVSATG
;
A
#
# COMPACT_ATOMS: atom_id res chain seq x y z
N MET A 1 -14.74 -36.33 25.73
CA MET A 1 -14.92 -34.91 25.35
C MET A 1 -14.01 -34.65 24.18
N ASN A 2 -14.53 -34.71 22.96
CA ASN A 2 -13.76 -34.41 21.76
C ASN A 2 -13.56 -32.89 21.74
N ALA A 3 -12.34 -32.44 22.06
CA ALA A 3 -11.94 -31.07 21.83
C ALA A 3 -12.04 -30.85 20.31
N VAL A 4 -13.09 -30.15 19.89
CA VAL A 4 -13.18 -29.59 18.54
C VAL A 4 -11.97 -28.66 18.44
N LEU A 5 -10.95 -29.08 17.68
CA LEU A 5 -9.85 -28.21 17.29
C LEU A 5 -10.50 -26.97 16.67
N LYS A 6 -10.42 -25.82 17.36
CA LYS A 6 -10.78 -24.55 16.74
C LYS A 6 -9.95 -24.46 15.46
N PRO A 7 -10.57 -24.24 14.28
CA PRO A 7 -9.81 -23.98 13.07
C PRO A 7 -8.79 -22.89 13.38
N ILE A 8 -7.53 -23.09 12.96
CA ILE A 8 -6.54 -22.02 12.99
C ILE A 8 -7.15 -20.87 12.17
N GLN A 9 -7.41 -19.73 12.82
CA GLN A 9 -7.92 -18.56 12.13
C GLN A 9 -6.80 -18.03 11.22
N ASP A 10 -7.00 -18.14 9.91
CA ASP A 10 -6.04 -17.70 8.90
C ASP A 10 -6.26 -16.23 8.51
N PHE A 11 -6.37 -15.38 9.52
CA PHE A 11 -6.45 -13.92 9.43
C PHE A 11 -5.97 -13.31 10.75
N ALA A 12 -5.57 -12.04 10.72
CA ALA A 12 -5.29 -11.22 11.89
C ALA A 12 -5.93 -9.84 11.66
N VAL A 13 -7.09 -9.62 12.28
CA VAL A 13 -7.87 -8.38 12.19
C VAL A 13 -8.26 -7.93 13.59
N ARG A 14 -8.50 -6.62 13.78
CA ARG A 14 -8.76 -6.03 15.10
C ARG A 14 -9.97 -6.63 15.81
N ASP A 15 -11.10 -6.68 15.10
CA ASP A 15 -12.38 -7.12 15.66
C ASP A 15 -13.31 -7.59 14.54
N LEU A 16 -13.60 -8.89 14.50
CA LEU A 16 -14.51 -9.48 13.52
C LEU A 16 -15.96 -8.98 13.66
N SER A 17 -16.37 -8.47 14.83
CA SER A 17 -17.73 -7.98 15.03
C SER A 17 -18.07 -6.75 14.15
N LEU A 18 -17.04 -6.10 13.60
CA LEU A 18 -17.16 -4.96 12.69
C LEU A 18 -17.56 -5.35 11.26
N ALA A 19 -17.56 -6.64 10.92
CA ALA A 19 -17.80 -7.12 9.56
C ALA A 19 -19.14 -6.65 8.97
N ALA A 20 -20.21 -6.63 9.76
CA ALA A 20 -21.52 -6.15 9.33
C ALA A 20 -21.53 -4.64 8.98
N TRP A 21 -20.70 -3.84 9.65
CA TRP A 21 -20.50 -2.44 9.29
C TRP A 21 -19.68 -2.31 8.01
N GLY A 22 -18.54 -3.00 7.93
CA GLY A 22 -17.72 -3.04 6.71
C GLY A 22 -18.52 -3.43 5.47
N ARG A 23 -19.38 -4.46 5.58
CA ARG A 23 -20.25 -4.89 4.49
C ARG A 23 -21.24 -3.82 4.04
N LYS A 24 -21.73 -2.96 4.95
CA LYS A 24 -22.59 -1.83 4.57
C LYS A 24 -21.81 -0.79 3.77
N GLU A 25 -20.60 -0.45 4.21
CA GLU A 25 -19.76 0.53 3.50
C GLU A 25 -19.22 0.00 2.18
N ILE A 26 -18.87 -1.29 2.09
CA ILE A 26 -18.49 -1.93 0.82
C ILE A 26 -19.61 -1.78 -0.21
N ARG A 27 -20.87 -2.03 0.16
CA ARG A 27 -22.02 -1.86 -0.76
C ARG A 27 -22.24 -0.41 -1.21
N ILE A 28 -21.90 0.56 -0.35
CA ILE A 28 -21.93 1.99 -0.74
C ILE A 28 -20.76 2.28 -1.68
N ALA A 29 -19.56 1.78 -1.38
CA ALA A 29 -18.39 1.98 -2.22
C ALA A 29 -18.56 1.34 -3.61
N GLU A 30 -19.23 0.21 -3.73
CA GLU A 30 -19.55 -0.40 -5.03
C GLU A 30 -20.34 0.55 -5.96
N THR A 31 -21.19 1.43 -5.42
CA THR A 31 -21.91 2.42 -6.25
C THR A 31 -21.03 3.57 -6.72
N GLU A 32 -19.94 3.84 -6.00
CA GLU A 32 -18.95 4.90 -6.31
C GLU A 32 -17.72 4.35 -7.04
N MET A 33 -17.63 3.04 -7.29
CA MET A 33 -16.51 2.39 -7.98
C MET A 33 -16.93 1.73 -9.30
N PRO A 34 -17.52 2.48 -10.25
CA PRO A 34 -18.12 1.92 -11.46
C PRO A 34 -17.11 1.16 -12.34
N GLY A 35 -15.82 1.55 -12.31
CA GLY A 35 -14.76 0.85 -13.06
C GLY A 35 -14.59 -0.61 -12.61
N LEU A 36 -14.55 -0.87 -11.30
CA LEU A 36 -14.46 -2.24 -10.78
C LEU A 36 -15.75 -3.02 -11.04
N MET A 37 -16.90 -2.38 -10.88
CA MET A 37 -18.19 -3.03 -11.13
C MET A 37 -18.36 -3.43 -12.60
N ALA A 38 -17.94 -2.58 -13.54
CA ALA A 38 -17.92 -2.90 -14.96
C ALA A 38 -16.96 -4.06 -15.28
N ILE A 39 -15.76 -4.08 -14.68
CA ILE A 39 -14.82 -5.20 -14.82
C ILE A 39 -15.42 -6.51 -14.30
N ARG A 40 -16.14 -6.48 -13.16
CA ARG A 40 -16.87 -7.67 -12.69
C ARG A 40 -17.90 -8.12 -13.72
N GLU A 41 -18.74 -7.21 -14.23
CA GLU A 41 -19.76 -7.54 -15.23
C GLU A 41 -19.15 -8.17 -16.49
N GLU A 42 -18.06 -7.59 -16.99
CA GLU A 42 -17.39 -8.03 -18.22
C GLU A 42 -16.69 -9.39 -18.05
N PHE A 43 -15.94 -9.58 -16.96
CA PHE A 43 -14.98 -10.68 -16.84
C PHE A 43 -15.38 -11.81 -15.89
N THR A 44 -16.47 -11.67 -15.13
CA THR A 44 -16.92 -12.76 -14.23
C THR A 44 -17.21 -14.05 -15.01
N LYS A 45 -17.75 -14.00 -16.23
CA LYS A 45 -18.04 -15.22 -17.00
C LYS A 45 -16.78 -15.93 -17.51
N SER A 46 -15.76 -15.18 -17.88
CA SER A 46 -14.51 -15.74 -18.43
C SER A 46 -13.52 -16.18 -17.36
N GLN A 47 -13.68 -15.70 -16.11
CA GLN A 47 -12.82 -16.05 -14.98
C GLN A 47 -11.32 -15.92 -15.32
N PRO A 48 -10.85 -14.75 -15.83
CA PRO A 48 -9.51 -14.62 -16.39
C PRO A 48 -8.41 -14.79 -15.34
N LEU A 49 -8.73 -14.62 -14.05
CA LEU A 49 -7.80 -14.81 -12.94
C LEU A 49 -7.91 -16.20 -12.30
N LYS A 50 -8.65 -17.14 -12.91
CA LYS A 50 -8.73 -18.51 -12.41
C LYS A 50 -7.35 -19.14 -12.29
N GLY A 51 -6.98 -19.53 -11.07
CA GLY A 51 -5.67 -20.11 -10.76
C GLY A 51 -4.61 -19.07 -10.38
N ALA A 52 -4.93 -17.77 -10.44
CA ALA A 52 -4.11 -16.73 -9.84
C ALA A 52 -4.15 -16.87 -8.30
N ARG A 53 -2.97 -16.76 -7.69
CA ARG A 53 -2.76 -16.69 -6.24
C ARG A 53 -2.06 -15.37 -5.98
N ILE A 54 -2.86 -14.37 -5.63
CA ILE A 54 -2.44 -12.97 -5.54
C ILE A 54 -2.15 -12.63 -4.09
N THR A 55 -0.89 -12.30 -3.82
CA THR A 55 -0.49 -11.61 -2.61
C THR A 55 -0.72 -10.12 -2.82
N GLY A 56 -1.53 -9.49 -1.95
CA GLY A 56 -1.74 -8.05 -1.94
C GLY A 56 -1.10 -7.38 -0.74
N SER A 57 -0.33 -6.33 -0.97
CA SER A 57 0.24 -5.45 0.05
C SER A 57 -0.15 -4.02 -0.28
N ILE A 58 -1.37 -3.65 0.09
CA ILE A 58 -2.01 -2.35 -0.18
C ILE A 58 -2.83 -1.97 1.04
N HIS A 59 -2.90 -0.67 1.36
CA HIS A 59 -3.79 -0.11 2.38
C HIS A 59 -5.11 -0.86 2.51
N MET A 60 -5.38 -1.47 3.67
CA MET A 60 -6.57 -2.29 3.86
C MET A 60 -7.81 -1.44 4.16
N THR A 61 -8.37 -0.81 3.13
CA THR A 61 -9.54 0.09 3.19
C THR A 61 -10.80 -0.55 2.61
N ILE A 62 -11.93 0.16 2.69
CA ILE A 62 -13.18 -0.21 2.01
C ILE A 62 -12.99 -0.28 0.49
N GLN A 63 -12.25 0.66 -0.10
CA GLN A 63 -11.97 0.69 -1.54
C GLN A 63 -11.16 -0.55 -1.95
N THR A 64 -10.15 -0.90 -1.16
CA THR A 64 -9.36 -2.11 -1.35
C THR A 64 -10.20 -3.38 -1.17
N ALA A 65 -11.19 -3.38 -0.27
CA ALA A 65 -12.12 -4.51 -0.15
C ALA A 65 -12.93 -4.74 -1.43
N VAL A 66 -13.39 -3.67 -2.10
CA VAL A 66 -14.06 -3.78 -3.41
C VAL A 66 -13.08 -4.32 -4.48
N LEU A 67 -11.81 -3.91 -4.45
CA LEU A 67 -10.76 -4.46 -5.33
C LEU A 67 -10.55 -5.96 -5.09
N VAL A 68 -10.36 -6.37 -3.83
CA VAL A 68 -10.17 -7.78 -3.43
C VAL A 68 -11.32 -8.65 -3.91
N GLU A 69 -12.55 -8.23 -3.64
CA GLU A 69 -13.75 -8.97 -4.08
C GLU A 69 -13.90 -8.97 -5.60
N THR A 70 -13.39 -7.95 -6.30
CA THR A 70 -13.30 -7.95 -7.76
C THR A 70 -12.32 -9.03 -8.24
N LEU A 71 -11.10 -9.07 -7.70
CA LEU A 71 -10.12 -10.10 -8.06
C LEU A 71 -10.66 -11.52 -7.85
N GLN A 72 -11.35 -11.74 -6.73
CA GLN A 72 -11.99 -13.01 -6.41
C GLN A 72 -13.16 -13.33 -7.36
N ALA A 73 -14.00 -12.34 -7.69
CA ALA A 73 -15.06 -12.50 -8.67
C ALA A 73 -14.53 -12.86 -10.07
N LEU A 74 -13.30 -12.45 -10.39
CA LEU A 74 -12.60 -12.82 -11.64
C LEU A 74 -11.85 -14.16 -11.55
N GLY A 75 -11.90 -14.85 -10.40
CA GLY A 75 -11.39 -16.22 -10.21
C GLY A 75 -10.09 -16.34 -9.40
N ALA A 76 -9.56 -15.24 -8.85
CA ALA A 76 -8.31 -15.27 -8.07
C ALA A 76 -8.52 -15.83 -6.66
N SER A 77 -7.51 -16.53 -6.14
CA SER A 77 -7.30 -16.72 -4.70
C SER A 77 -6.41 -15.58 -4.18
N VAL A 78 -6.80 -14.97 -3.07
CA VAL A 78 -6.18 -13.72 -2.59
C VAL A 78 -5.80 -13.84 -1.12
N ARG A 79 -4.64 -13.29 -0.74
CA ARG A 79 -4.22 -13.06 0.66
C ARG A 79 -3.74 -11.63 0.77
N TRP A 80 -4.09 -10.94 1.85
CA TRP A 80 -3.91 -9.49 1.93
C TRP A 80 -3.28 -9.00 3.23
N ALA A 81 -2.44 -7.97 3.12
CA ALA A 81 -1.92 -7.17 4.23
C ALA A 81 -1.94 -5.69 3.82
N SER A 82 -1.89 -4.80 4.82
CA SER A 82 -1.72 -3.37 4.58
C SER A 82 -0.28 -3.06 4.16
N CYS A 83 -0.06 -1.97 3.42
CA CYS A 83 1.29 -1.41 3.16
C CYS A 83 1.64 -0.27 4.14
N ASN A 84 0.80 -0.03 5.15
CA ASN A 84 1.05 0.97 6.18
C ASN A 84 0.34 0.61 7.49
N ILE A 85 1.04 0.84 8.60
CA ILE A 85 0.60 0.47 9.95
C ILE A 85 -0.64 1.23 10.46
N PHE A 86 -1.01 2.36 9.85
CA PHE A 86 -2.13 3.20 10.28
C PHE A 86 -3.28 3.30 9.27
N SER A 87 -3.11 2.78 8.06
CA SER A 87 -4.07 2.98 6.97
C SER A 87 -5.27 2.03 7.00
N THR A 88 -5.17 0.92 7.75
CA THR A 88 -6.23 -0.07 7.81
C THR A 88 -7.53 0.52 8.35
N GLN A 89 -8.63 0.22 7.68
CA GLN A 89 -9.97 0.41 8.18
C GLN A 89 -10.46 -0.93 8.74
N ASP A 90 -10.47 -1.07 10.07
CA ASP A 90 -10.68 -2.36 10.74
C ASP A 90 -12.01 -3.04 10.34
N HIS A 91 -13.06 -2.26 10.08
CA HIS A 91 -14.34 -2.78 9.61
C HIS A 91 -14.28 -3.33 8.18
N ALA A 92 -13.45 -2.76 7.30
CA ALA A 92 -13.18 -3.30 5.97
C ALA A 92 -12.43 -4.64 6.06
N ALA A 93 -11.37 -4.69 6.87
CA ALA A 93 -10.60 -5.91 7.12
C ALA A 93 -11.48 -7.03 7.69
N ALA A 94 -12.33 -6.70 8.67
CA ALA A 94 -13.28 -7.64 9.27
C ALA A 94 -14.29 -8.19 8.24
N ALA A 95 -14.81 -7.35 7.35
CA ALA A 95 -15.77 -7.78 6.33
C ALA A 95 -15.17 -8.76 5.32
N LEU A 96 -13.91 -8.57 4.92
CA LEU A 96 -13.18 -9.52 4.09
C LEU A 96 -12.86 -10.82 4.86
N ALA A 97 -12.36 -10.72 6.08
CA ALA A 97 -12.04 -11.88 6.91
C ALA A 97 -13.28 -12.75 7.19
N GLU A 98 -14.44 -12.15 7.47
CA GLU A 98 -15.71 -12.86 7.65
C GLU A 98 -16.14 -13.62 6.37
N SER A 99 -15.87 -13.06 5.19
CA SER A 99 -16.11 -13.73 3.91
C SER A 99 -15.12 -14.85 3.58
N GLY A 100 -14.13 -15.09 4.45
CA GLY A 100 -13.14 -16.16 4.31
C GLY A 100 -11.86 -15.76 3.58
N THR A 101 -11.68 -14.47 3.26
CA THR A 101 -10.42 -13.97 2.70
C THR A 101 -9.36 -13.82 3.79
N PRO A 102 -8.17 -14.42 3.66
CA PRO A 102 -7.07 -14.20 4.59
C PRO A 102 -6.59 -12.75 4.56
N VAL A 103 -6.82 -12.02 5.66
CA VAL A 103 -6.42 -10.62 5.84
C VAL A 103 -5.59 -10.51 7.11
N PHE A 104 -4.41 -9.91 7.00
CA PHE A 104 -3.46 -9.66 8.08
C PHE A 104 -3.20 -8.16 8.15
N ALA A 105 -4.10 -7.45 8.81
CA ALA A 105 -4.07 -6.01 8.88
C ALA A 105 -4.98 -5.52 10.01
N HIS A 106 -4.46 -4.59 10.83
CA HIS A 106 -5.30 -3.76 11.68
C HIS A 106 -4.72 -2.37 11.85
N LYS A 107 -5.56 -1.40 12.18
CA LYS A 107 -5.10 -0.04 12.41
C LYS A 107 -4.20 0.01 13.64
N SER A 108 -3.08 0.71 13.51
CA SER A 108 -2.07 0.87 14.56
C SER A 108 -1.39 -0.45 14.95
N GLU A 109 -1.14 -1.32 13.97
CA GLU A 109 -0.22 -2.45 14.13
C GLU A 109 1.22 -1.97 14.39
N THR A 110 2.00 -2.78 15.08
CA THR A 110 3.43 -2.53 15.30
C THR A 110 4.23 -2.84 14.03
N LEU A 111 5.46 -2.33 13.93
CA LEU A 111 6.36 -2.68 12.82
C LEU A 111 6.72 -4.18 12.77
N ASP A 112 6.75 -4.85 13.94
CA ASP A 112 6.96 -6.30 13.99
C ASP A 112 5.74 -7.06 13.45
N GLU A 113 4.52 -6.64 13.82
CA GLU A 113 3.28 -7.19 13.25
C GLU A 113 3.19 -6.94 11.75
N TYR A 114 3.50 -5.72 11.30
CA TYR A 114 3.54 -5.35 9.88
C TYR A 114 4.36 -6.35 9.05
N TRP A 115 5.62 -6.57 9.42
CA TRP A 115 6.48 -7.47 8.68
C TRP A 115 6.10 -8.95 8.85
N ASP A 116 5.53 -9.37 10.00
CA ASP A 116 4.94 -10.71 10.10
C ASP A 116 3.76 -10.87 9.14
N PHE A 117 2.86 -9.89 9.09
CA PHE A 117 1.71 -9.88 8.18
C PHE A 117 2.16 -9.90 6.71
N THR A 118 3.21 -9.17 6.34
CA THR A 118 3.82 -9.25 5.00
C THR A 118 4.38 -10.66 4.69
N HIS A 119 4.81 -11.45 5.68
CA HIS A 119 5.14 -12.87 5.42
C HIS A 119 3.88 -13.74 5.25
N ARG A 120 2.84 -13.52 6.08
CA ARG A 120 1.60 -14.31 6.09
C ARG A 120 0.86 -14.29 4.75
N ILE A 121 0.98 -13.21 3.99
CA ILE A 121 0.36 -13.09 2.65
C ILE A 121 1.01 -13.98 1.59
N PHE A 122 2.21 -14.53 1.82
CA PHE A 122 2.85 -15.49 0.91
C PHE A 122 2.54 -16.97 1.26
N GLU A 123 1.78 -17.23 2.32
CA GLU A 123 1.52 -18.57 2.86
C GLU A 123 0.23 -19.18 2.27
N PHE A 124 0.22 -19.52 0.97
CA PHE A 124 -0.97 -20.08 0.28
C PHE A 124 -1.17 -21.58 0.50
N GLY A 125 -0.10 -22.36 0.35
CA GLY A 125 -0.14 -23.81 0.36
C GLY A 125 0.82 -24.41 1.38
N ALA A 126 0.68 -25.72 1.60
CA ALA A 126 1.57 -26.46 2.47
C ALA A 126 3.01 -26.45 1.91
N LYS A 127 3.98 -26.58 2.81
CA LYS A 127 5.40 -26.63 2.43
C LYS A 127 5.66 -27.78 1.45
N GLY A 128 6.31 -27.49 0.34
CA GLY A 128 6.68 -28.45 -0.69
C GLY A 128 5.56 -28.83 -1.67
N THR A 129 4.38 -28.20 -1.60
CA THR A 129 3.30 -28.43 -2.58
C THR A 129 3.37 -27.44 -3.74
N GLU A 130 2.84 -27.84 -4.89
CA GLU A 130 2.54 -26.88 -5.96
C GLU A 130 1.56 -25.83 -5.42
N GLY A 131 1.85 -24.54 -5.65
CA GLY A 131 1.09 -23.45 -5.05
C GLY A 131 1.38 -23.17 -3.58
N GLU A 132 2.53 -23.62 -3.05
CA GLU A 132 3.02 -23.23 -1.71
C GLU A 132 2.99 -21.69 -1.51
N GLY A 133 3.36 -20.94 -2.54
CA GLY A 133 3.38 -19.47 -2.57
C GLY A 133 2.48 -18.85 -3.66
N PRO A 134 2.46 -17.51 -3.74
CA PRO A 134 1.71 -16.80 -4.77
C PRO A 134 2.32 -17.04 -6.16
N ASN A 135 1.56 -16.66 -7.18
CA ASN A 135 2.11 -16.47 -8.52
C ASN A 135 2.04 -15.01 -9.01
N MET A 136 1.41 -14.12 -8.25
CA MET A 136 1.29 -12.70 -8.56
C MET A 136 1.46 -11.86 -7.29
N ILE A 137 2.12 -10.71 -7.42
CA ILE A 137 2.14 -9.67 -6.39
C ILE A 137 1.33 -8.47 -6.89
N LEU A 138 0.50 -7.92 -6.01
CA LEU A 138 -0.18 -6.64 -6.19
C LEU A 138 0.31 -5.73 -5.06
N ASP A 139 1.15 -4.75 -5.38
CA ASP A 139 2.00 -4.02 -4.43
C ASP A 139 1.72 -2.51 -4.47
N ASP A 140 1.82 -1.88 -3.31
CA ASP A 140 1.76 -0.44 -3.09
C ASP A 140 2.94 -0.08 -2.17
N GLY A 141 3.93 0.61 -2.73
CA GLY A 141 5.17 1.01 -2.06
C GLY A 141 6.32 0.02 -2.26
N GLY A 142 6.03 -1.20 -2.72
CA GLY A 142 7.03 -2.19 -3.12
C GLY A 142 7.56 -3.07 -1.99
N ASP A 143 6.89 -3.10 -0.84
CA ASP A 143 7.37 -3.81 0.36
C ASP A 143 7.24 -5.33 0.25
N ALA A 144 6.16 -5.84 -0.36
CA ALA A 144 6.03 -7.27 -0.61
C ALA A 144 7.11 -7.76 -1.59
N THR A 145 7.39 -6.96 -2.61
CA THR A 145 8.48 -7.21 -3.57
C THR A 145 9.86 -7.14 -2.90
N LEU A 146 10.10 -6.10 -2.08
CA LEU A 146 11.34 -5.92 -1.32
C LEU A 146 11.60 -7.12 -0.41
N LEU A 147 10.58 -7.57 0.33
CA LEU A 147 10.68 -8.71 1.24
C LEU A 147 11.16 -9.97 0.52
N MET A 148 10.56 -10.30 -0.62
CA MET A 148 10.96 -11.49 -1.39
C MET A 148 12.39 -11.37 -1.91
N ILE A 149 12.74 -10.24 -2.50
CA ILE A 149 14.06 -10.06 -3.13
C ILE A 149 15.17 -10.00 -2.07
N LEU A 150 14.95 -9.27 -0.97
CA LEU A 150 15.90 -9.18 0.12
C LEU A 150 16.04 -10.52 0.85
N GLY A 151 14.94 -11.22 1.10
CA GLY A 151 14.94 -12.54 1.70
C GLY A 151 15.70 -13.58 0.87
N GLN A 152 15.50 -13.62 -0.45
CA GLN A 152 16.26 -14.51 -1.34
C GLN A 152 17.77 -14.19 -1.36
N LYS A 153 18.15 -12.92 -1.18
CA LYS A 153 19.57 -12.54 -1.01
C LYS A 153 20.09 -13.02 0.35
N ALA A 154 19.31 -12.83 1.42
CA ALA A 154 19.66 -13.23 2.78
C ALA A 154 19.80 -14.74 2.95
N GLU A 155 19.06 -15.55 2.19
CA GLU A 155 19.25 -17.01 2.13
C GLU A 155 20.67 -17.41 1.67
N LYS A 156 21.31 -16.59 0.84
CA LYS A 156 22.66 -16.83 0.30
C LYS A 156 23.74 -16.11 1.10
N ASP A 157 23.42 -14.91 1.58
CA ASP A 157 24.32 -14.04 2.32
C ASP A 157 23.55 -13.26 3.39
N ILE A 158 23.60 -13.75 4.63
CA ILE A 158 22.93 -13.12 5.76
C ILE A 158 23.46 -11.72 6.08
N SER A 159 24.64 -11.34 5.56
CA SER A 159 25.24 -10.02 5.84
C SER A 159 24.46 -8.87 5.21
N VAL A 160 23.64 -9.14 4.18
CA VAL A 160 22.78 -8.13 3.53
C VAL A 160 21.71 -7.54 4.47
N ILE A 161 21.45 -8.20 5.61
CA ILE A 161 20.50 -7.75 6.65
C ILE A 161 21.19 -7.56 8.02
N SER A 162 22.47 -7.16 8.00
CA SER A 162 23.29 -6.98 9.21
C SER A 162 23.40 -5.52 9.69
N LYS A 163 23.08 -4.54 8.84
CA LYS A 163 23.29 -3.11 9.11
C LYS A 163 22.02 -2.30 8.81
N PRO A 164 21.02 -2.32 9.70
CA PRO A 164 19.80 -1.53 9.50
C PRO A 164 20.09 -0.03 9.67
N GLY A 165 19.47 0.78 8.82
CA GLY A 165 19.54 2.24 8.82
C GLY A 165 18.33 2.93 9.48
N SER A 166 17.26 2.20 9.77
CA SER A 166 16.04 2.71 10.40
C SER A 166 15.39 1.68 11.34
N GLU A 167 14.44 2.11 12.16
CA GLU A 167 13.62 1.21 13.00
C GLU A 167 12.83 0.21 12.17
N GLU A 168 12.27 0.65 11.04
CA GLU A 168 11.58 -0.22 10.09
C GLU A 168 12.50 -1.30 9.53
N GLU A 169 13.74 -0.96 9.15
CA GLU A 169 14.72 -1.94 8.69
C GLU A 169 15.15 -2.90 9.81
N ILE A 170 15.21 -2.45 11.07
CA ILE A 170 15.45 -3.35 12.21
C ILE A 170 14.37 -4.43 12.26
N CYS A 171 13.09 -4.04 12.21
CA CYS A 171 11.96 -4.96 12.24
C CYS A 171 11.96 -5.89 11.01
N LEU A 172 12.18 -5.35 9.80
CA LEU A 172 12.28 -6.15 8.57
C LEU A 172 13.39 -7.20 8.67
N PHE A 173 14.59 -6.79 9.09
CA PHE A 173 15.75 -7.68 9.14
C PHE A 173 15.56 -8.74 10.23
N ASN A 174 14.94 -8.39 11.36
CA ASN A 174 14.59 -9.35 12.41
C ASN A 174 13.54 -10.34 11.93
N ALA A 175 12.50 -9.90 11.23
CA ALA A 175 11.49 -10.76 10.64
C ALA A 175 12.12 -11.75 9.63
N ILE A 176 13.04 -11.28 8.78
CA ILE A 176 13.77 -12.15 7.85
C ILE A 176 14.63 -13.18 8.58
N LYS A 177 15.43 -12.76 9.56
CA LYS A 177 16.26 -13.67 10.37
C LYS A 177 15.41 -14.73 11.07
N ALA A 178 14.28 -14.33 11.65
CA ALA A 178 13.35 -15.23 12.32
C ALA A 178 12.77 -16.26 11.35
N LYS A 179 12.36 -15.83 10.14
CA LYS A 179 11.83 -16.76 9.12
C LYS A 179 12.90 -17.73 8.63
N LEU A 180 14.12 -17.26 8.35
CA LEU A 180 15.25 -18.11 7.92
C LEU A 180 15.70 -19.11 8.98
N ALA A 181 15.61 -18.77 10.27
CA ALA A 181 15.93 -19.68 11.36
C ALA A 181 14.97 -20.89 11.43
N VAL A 182 13.70 -20.69 11.04
CA VAL A 182 12.69 -21.75 10.97
C VAL A 182 12.76 -22.50 9.64
N ASP A 183 12.98 -21.77 8.54
CA ASP A 183 12.98 -22.31 7.20
C ASP A 183 14.00 -21.61 6.29
N PRO A 184 15.21 -22.20 6.15
CA PRO A 184 16.32 -21.59 5.41
C PRO A 184 16.11 -21.40 3.90
N THR A 185 15.03 -21.93 3.33
CA THR A 185 14.73 -21.81 1.88
C THR A 185 13.33 -21.24 1.63
N TRP A 186 12.74 -20.58 2.64
CA TRP A 186 11.37 -20.08 2.58
C TRP A 186 11.14 -19.11 1.41
N TYR A 187 12.00 -18.10 1.22
CA TYR A 187 11.83 -17.07 0.20
C TYR A 187 11.99 -17.63 -1.20
N THR A 188 13.03 -18.44 -1.44
CA THR A 188 13.22 -19.05 -2.77
C THR A 188 12.03 -19.94 -3.14
N ARG A 189 11.49 -20.72 -2.21
CA ARG A 189 10.32 -21.56 -2.48
C ARG A 189 9.04 -20.74 -2.66
N LYS A 190 8.77 -19.74 -1.82
CA LYS A 190 7.58 -18.89 -1.94
C LYS A 190 7.57 -18.05 -3.21
N ALA A 191 8.74 -17.59 -3.66
CA ALA A 191 8.87 -16.77 -4.86
C ALA A 191 8.95 -17.56 -6.18
N ALA A 192 9.09 -18.89 -6.13
CA ALA A 192 9.40 -19.72 -7.29
C ALA A 192 8.39 -19.63 -8.45
N GLN A 193 7.12 -19.33 -8.15
CA GLN A 193 6.05 -19.26 -9.14
C GLN A 193 5.58 -17.83 -9.45
N ILE A 194 6.24 -16.81 -8.89
CA ILE A 194 5.86 -15.41 -9.12
C ILE A 194 6.20 -15.04 -10.57
N ILE A 195 5.17 -14.76 -11.37
CA ILE A 195 5.33 -14.39 -12.78
C ILE A 195 5.43 -12.87 -12.98
N GLY A 196 4.93 -12.08 -12.02
CA GLY A 196 5.04 -10.63 -12.06
C GLY A 196 4.42 -9.90 -10.87
N VAL A 197 4.66 -8.59 -10.87
CA VAL A 197 4.12 -7.61 -9.93
C VAL A 197 3.38 -6.49 -10.67
N THR A 198 2.31 -6.00 -10.08
CA THR A 198 1.70 -4.71 -10.45
C THR A 198 1.92 -3.73 -9.30
N GLU A 199 2.57 -2.60 -9.56
CA GLU A 199 2.92 -1.62 -8.54
C GLU A 199 2.21 -0.29 -8.78
N GLU A 200 1.56 0.22 -7.74
CA GLU A 200 0.64 1.35 -7.79
C GLU A 200 1.27 2.72 -7.53
N THR A 201 2.40 2.80 -6.80
CA THR A 201 2.93 4.08 -6.30
C THR A 201 4.22 4.51 -6.95
N THR A 202 4.49 5.82 -6.89
CA THR A 202 5.74 6.41 -7.38
C THR A 202 6.97 5.83 -6.68
N THR A 203 6.95 5.73 -5.34
CA THR A 203 8.05 5.14 -4.56
C THR A 203 8.32 3.67 -4.95
N GLY A 204 7.29 2.84 -5.05
CA GLY A 204 7.46 1.44 -5.45
C GLY A 204 7.95 1.31 -6.90
N VAL A 205 7.44 2.14 -7.82
CA VAL A 205 7.92 2.19 -9.20
C VAL A 205 9.39 2.58 -9.29
N HIS A 206 9.85 3.54 -8.47
CA HIS A 206 11.28 3.87 -8.40
C HIS A 206 12.13 2.68 -7.97
N ARG A 207 11.71 1.95 -6.93
CA ARG A 207 12.38 0.71 -6.49
C ARG A 207 12.45 -0.33 -7.61
N LEU A 208 11.36 -0.53 -8.35
CA LEU A 208 11.33 -1.46 -9.49
C LEU A 208 12.23 -1.02 -10.64
N ASN A 209 12.24 0.27 -10.98
CA ASN A 209 13.12 0.83 -12.01
C ASN A 209 14.60 0.67 -11.66
N GLU A 210 14.96 0.92 -10.39
CA GLU A 210 16.33 0.66 -9.92
C GLU A 210 16.73 -0.81 -10.06
N MET A 211 15.85 -1.73 -9.67
CA MET A 211 16.11 -3.17 -9.80
C MET A 211 16.22 -3.60 -11.26
N SER A 212 15.38 -3.04 -12.14
CA SER A 212 15.43 -3.27 -13.58
C SER A 212 16.75 -2.79 -14.19
N ALA A 213 17.16 -1.56 -13.88
CA ALA A 213 18.43 -1.00 -14.33
C ALA A 213 19.65 -1.79 -13.83
N LYS A 214 19.57 -2.37 -12.63
CA LYS A 214 20.61 -3.24 -12.04
C LYS A 214 20.54 -4.70 -12.53
N GLY A 215 19.53 -5.07 -13.33
CA GLY A 215 19.30 -6.44 -13.78
C GLY A 215 18.93 -7.42 -12.65
N THR A 216 18.41 -6.90 -11.53
CA THR A 216 18.09 -7.69 -10.33
C THR A 216 16.60 -7.94 -10.14
N LEU A 217 15.74 -7.42 -11.03
CA LEU A 217 14.30 -7.67 -10.99
C LEU A 217 14.00 -9.07 -11.59
N PRO A 218 13.52 -10.05 -10.80
CA PRO A 218 13.45 -11.44 -11.23
C PRO A 218 12.21 -11.80 -12.05
N PHE A 219 11.21 -10.90 -12.11
CA PHE A 219 9.94 -11.12 -12.79
C PHE A 219 9.45 -9.84 -13.48
N ARG A 220 8.35 -9.94 -14.24
CA ARG A 220 7.79 -8.80 -14.97
C ARG A 220 7.13 -7.82 -14.01
N ALA A 221 7.23 -6.52 -14.30
CA ALA A 221 6.56 -5.48 -13.54
C ALA A 221 5.66 -4.65 -14.45
N ILE A 222 4.46 -4.33 -13.97
CA ILE A 222 3.59 -3.32 -14.56
C ILE A 222 3.59 -2.11 -13.63
N ASN A 223 4.05 -0.99 -14.15
CA ASN A 223 3.91 0.32 -13.52
C ASN A 223 2.47 0.81 -13.72
N VAL A 224 1.66 0.68 -12.67
CA VAL A 224 0.27 1.16 -12.67
C VAL A 224 0.23 2.66 -12.40
N ASN A 225 1.16 3.17 -11.57
CA ASN A 225 1.23 4.59 -11.18
C ASN A 225 1.19 5.53 -12.39
N ASP A 226 1.99 5.26 -13.41
CA ASP A 226 2.17 6.16 -14.56
C ASP A 226 1.08 6.00 -15.62
N SER A 227 0.07 5.16 -15.36
CA SER A 227 -1.18 5.25 -16.11
C SER A 227 -1.77 6.64 -15.89
N VAL A 228 -2.20 7.30 -16.97
CA VAL A 228 -2.75 8.67 -16.89
C VAL A 228 -3.97 8.72 -15.97
N THR A 229 -4.81 7.69 -16.02
CA THR A 229 -5.99 7.53 -15.16
C THR A 229 -5.66 7.24 -13.70
N LYS A 230 -4.40 6.93 -13.36
CA LYS A 230 -3.91 6.78 -11.99
C LYS A 230 -3.24 8.07 -11.55
N SER A 231 -2.03 8.36 -12.03
CA SER A 231 -1.23 9.52 -11.62
C SER A 231 -1.99 10.85 -11.66
N LYS A 232 -2.78 11.13 -12.71
CA LYS A 232 -3.49 12.41 -12.86
C LYS A 232 -4.84 12.47 -12.16
N PHE A 233 -5.28 11.37 -11.53
CA PHE A 233 -6.52 11.33 -10.77
C PHE A 233 -6.28 11.01 -9.31
N ASP A 234 -5.71 9.86 -9.00
CA ASP A 234 -5.45 9.40 -7.65
C ASP A 234 -4.49 10.34 -6.91
N ASN A 235 -3.27 10.49 -7.42
CA ASN A 235 -2.25 11.32 -6.76
C ASN A 235 -2.67 12.79 -6.68
N LEU A 236 -3.39 13.30 -7.69
CA LEU A 236 -3.80 14.71 -7.76
C LEU A 236 -5.12 14.97 -7.02
N TYR A 237 -6.23 14.41 -7.53
CA TYR A 237 -7.56 14.68 -6.98
C TYR A 237 -7.82 13.90 -5.69
N GLY A 238 -7.28 12.69 -5.55
CA GLY A 238 -7.38 11.91 -4.30
C GLY A 238 -6.72 12.63 -3.13
N CYS A 239 -5.50 13.15 -3.31
CA CYS A 239 -4.85 13.96 -2.28
C CYS A 239 -5.54 15.32 -2.06
N ARG A 240 -6.19 15.89 -3.09
CA ARG A 240 -6.97 17.12 -2.93
C ARG A 240 -8.16 16.95 -1.99
N GLU A 241 -8.83 15.79 -2.02
CA GLU A 241 -9.94 15.49 -1.13
C GLU A 241 -9.46 15.04 0.27
N SER A 242 -8.46 14.15 0.31
CA SER A 242 -8.11 13.44 1.55
C SER A 242 -7.13 14.18 2.46
N LEU A 243 -6.25 15.06 1.94
CA LEU A 243 -5.25 15.74 2.76
C LEU A 243 -5.88 16.58 3.88
N VAL A 244 -6.78 17.48 3.49
CA VAL A 244 -7.40 18.42 4.42
C VAL A 244 -8.39 17.70 5.34
N ASP A 245 -9.03 16.63 4.86
CA ASP A 245 -9.83 15.74 5.71
C ASP A 245 -8.97 15.16 6.85
N ALA A 246 -7.80 14.60 6.52
CA ALA A 246 -6.89 14.04 7.53
C ALA A 246 -6.41 15.10 8.54
N ILE A 247 -5.99 16.29 8.08
CA ILE A 247 -5.58 17.39 8.97
C ILE A 247 -6.72 17.79 9.91
N LYS A 248 -7.95 17.89 9.39
CA LYS A 248 -9.12 18.27 10.17
C LYS A 248 -9.49 17.22 11.21
N ARG A 249 -9.55 15.93 10.83
CA ARG A 249 -9.85 14.85 11.79
C ARG A 249 -8.81 14.77 12.91
N ALA A 250 -7.55 15.10 12.61
CA ALA A 250 -6.48 15.04 13.59
C ALA A 250 -6.43 16.24 14.54
N THR A 251 -6.82 17.43 14.09
CA THR A 251 -6.49 18.68 14.80
C THR A 251 -7.64 19.68 14.95
N ASP A 252 -8.75 19.49 14.22
CA ASP A 252 -9.84 20.45 14.08
C ASP A 252 -9.39 21.88 13.69
N VAL A 253 -8.17 22.02 13.17
CA VAL A 253 -7.56 23.33 12.97
C VAL A 253 -8.27 24.13 11.87
N MET A 254 -8.46 25.42 12.12
CA MET A 254 -8.89 26.36 11.08
C MET A 254 -7.79 26.49 10.03
N ILE A 255 -8.13 26.29 8.75
CA ILE A 255 -7.19 26.39 7.62
C ILE A 255 -7.08 27.82 7.09
N ALA A 256 -8.20 28.56 7.03
CA ALA A 256 -8.21 29.91 6.48
C ALA A 256 -7.26 30.85 7.26
N GLY A 257 -6.50 31.65 6.51
CA GLY A 257 -5.55 32.62 7.06
C GLY A 257 -4.19 32.05 7.45
N LYS A 258 -4.06 30.72 7.63
CA LYS A 258 -2.79 30.07 7.96
C LYS A 258 -1.82 30.03 6.79
N VAL A 259 -0.53 30.02 7.12
CA VAL A 259 0.54 29.72 6.17
C VAL A 259 0.75 28.20 6.16
N ALA A 260 0.52 27.58 5.01
CA ALA A 260 0.70 26.14 4.82
C ALA A 260 1.80 25.88 3.79
N VAL A 261 2.81 25.11 4.16
CA VAL A 261 3.96 24.77 3.31
C VAL A 261 3.79 23.36 2.76
N VAL A 262 3.76 23.25 1.44
CA VAL A 262 3.77 21.97 0.72
C VAL A 262 5.19 21.70 0.22
N VAL A 263 5.81 20.63 0.71
CA VAL A 263 7.18 20.24 0.37
C VAL A 263 7.13 19.26 -0.80
N GLY A 264 7.51 19.71 -1.99
CA GLY A 264 7.33 18.97 -3.24
C GLY A 264 6.05 19.37 -3.97
N TYR A 265 6.13 19.51 -5.29
CA TYR A 265 5.07 19.99 -6.16
C TYR A 265 4.89 19.08 -7.39
N GLY A 266 5.09 17.77 -7.18
CA GLY A 266 4.60 16.71 -8.07
C GLY A 266 3.06 16.61 -8.07
N ASP A 267 2.50 15.50 -8.54
CA ASP A 267 1.03 15.35 -8.62
C ASP A 267 0.37 15.42 -7.22
N VAL A 268 0.95 14.76 -6.21
CA VAL A 268 0.50 14.86 -4.79
C VAL A 268 0.59 16.28 -4.27
N GLY A 269 1.73 16.95 -4.47
CA GLY A 269 1.95 18.33 -4.03
C GLY A 269 0.98 19.32 -4.68
N LYS A 270 0.68 19.15 -5.96
CA LYS A 270 -0.33 19.95 -6.69
C LYS A 270 -1.72 19.79 -6.07
N GLY A 271 -2.15 18.56 -5.80
CA GLY A 271 -3.45 18.28 -5.18
C GLY A 271 -3.55 18.88 -3.78
N SER A 272 -2.48 18.68 -3.00
CA SER A 272 -2.31 19.21 -1.65
C SER A 272 -2.41 20.73 -1.60
N ALA A 273 -1.68 21.43 -2.48
CA ALA A 273 -1.71 22.89 -2.57
C ALA A 273 -3.09 23.42 -2.97
N GLN A 274 -3.76 22.76 -3.93
CA GLN A 274 -5.12 23.14 -4.33
C GLN A 274 -6.12 23.02 -3.17
N ALA A 275 -6.06 21.95 -2.40
CA ALA A 275 -6.95 21.73 -1.26
C ALA A 275 -6.79 22.80 -0.17
N LEU A 276 -5.55 23.09 0.21
CA LEU A 276 -5.23 24.11 1.20
C LEU A 276 -5.65 25.50 0.74
N ARG A 277 -5.37 25.84 -0.53
CA ARG A 277 -5.77 27.13 -1.11
C ARG A 277 -7.29 27.29 -1.18
N ALA A 278 -8.03 26.22 -1.52
CA ALA A 278 -9.49 26.26 -1.59
C ALA A 278 -10.14 26.64 -0.24
N LEU A 279 -9.47 26.33 0.88
CA LEU A 279 -9.87 26.77 2.22
C LEU A 279 -9.17 28.05 2.69
N SER A 280 -8.67 28.85 1.75
CA SER A 280 -8.05 30.16 2.01
C SER A 280 -6.78 30.12 2.88
N ALA A 281 -5.99 29.04 2.82
CA ALA A 281 -4.62 29.06 3.32
C ALA A 281 -3.71 29.89 2.40
N GLN A 282 -2.71 30.54 2.99
CA GLN A 282 -1.57 31.10 2.26
C GLN A 282 -0.60 29.97 1.96
N VAL A 283 -0.72 29.38 0.77
CA VAL A 283 0.07 28.20 0.38
C VAL A 283 1.45 28.61 -0.13
N TRP A 284 2.48 28.07 0.52
CA TRP A 284 3.88 28.16 0.09
C TRP A 284 4.35 26.77 -0.38
N VAL A 285 5.30 26.76 -1.30
CA VAL A 285 5.82 25.52 -1.89
C VAL A 285 7.35 25.50 -1.76
N THR A 286 7.92 24.34 -1.46
CA THR A 286 9.36 24.11 -1.62
C THR A 286 9.57 23.12 -2.76
N GLU A 287 10.49 23.37 -3.66
CA GLU A 287 10.79 22.47 -4.77
C GLU A 287 12.27 22.49 -5.14
N ILE A 288 12.76 21.32 -5.57
CA ILE A 288 14.09 21.13 -6.13
C ILE A 288 14.05 21.13 -7.66
N ASP A 289 12.93 20.74 -8.26
CA ASP A 289 12.75 20.75 -9.71
C ASP A 289 12.30 22.15 -10.18
N PRO A 290 13.06 22.83 -11.07
CA PRO A 290 12.74 24.18 -11.50
C PRO A 290 11.46 24.26 -12.35
N ILE A 291 11.07 23.18 -13.02
CA ILE A 291 9.83 23.09 -13.80
C ILE A 291 8.64 23.07 -12.86
N ASN A 292 8.66 22.18 -11.85
CA ASN A 292 7.59 22.13 -10.85
C ASN A 292 7.52 23.42 -10.02
N ALA A 293 8.67 23.99 -9.64
CA ALA A 293 8.73 25.29 -8.97
C ALA A 293 8.09 26.40 -9.82
N LEU A 294 8.41 26.46 -11.12
CA LEU A 294 7.82 27.45 -12.02
C LEU A 294 6.30 27.24 -12.17
N GLN A 295 5.82 26.00 -12.26
CA GLN A 295 4.39 25.70 -12.23
C GLN A 295 3.73 26.23 -10.95
N ALA A 296 4.32 25.97 -9.78
CA ALA A 296 3.79 26.47 -8.50
C ALA A 296 3.69 28.01 -8.49
N ALA A 297 4.72 28.69 -8.99
CA ALA A 297 4.74 30.15 -9.10
C ALA A 297 3.65 30.68 -10.05
N MET A 298 3.39 30.01 -11.17
CA MET A 298 2.34 30.39 -12.13
C MET A 298 0.92 30.20 -11.57
N GLU A 299 0.73 29.24 -10.66
CA GLU A 299 -0.52 29.08 -9.90
C GLU A 299 -0.64 30.13 -8.77
N GLY A 300 0.36 30.98 -8.56
CA GLY A 300 0.38 32.05 -7.56
C GLY A 300 0.81 31.60 -6.16
N TYR A 301 1.48 30.45 -6.04
CA TYR A 301 2.10 30.02 -4.79
C TYR A 301 3.48 30.63 -4.62
N LYS A 302 3.85 30.98 -3.39
CA LYS A 302 5.20 31.46 -3.08
C LYS A 302 6.16 30.27 -3.02
N VAL A 303 7.16 30.23 -3.88
CA VAL A 303 8.22 29.22 -3.82
C VAL A 303 9.31 29.69 -2.84
N VAL A 304 9.61 28.88 -1.83
CA VAL A 304 10.53 29.20 -0.73
C VAL A 304 11.41 28.00 -0.38
N THR A 305 12.47 28.22 0.40
CA THR A 305 13.22 27.12 1.01
C THR A 305 12.59 26.72 2.35
N MET A 306 12.90 25.50 2.82
CA MET A 306 12.41 25.04 4.12
C MET A 306 12.97 25.89 5.26
N GLU A 307 14.24 26.30 5.19
CA GLU A 307 14.90 27.16 6.18
C GLU A 307 14.21 28.52 6.29
N TYR A 308 13.68 29.04 5.18
CA TYR A 308 12.90 30.27 5.21
C TYR A 308 11.54 30.07 5.88
N ALA A 309 10.90 28.93 5.67
CA ALA A 309 9.52 28.69 6.09
C ALA A 309 9.41 28.13 7.52
N ALA A 310 10.44 27.47 8.04
CA ALA A 310 10.43 26.70 9.28
C ALA A 310 9.94 27.48 10.51
N ASP A 311 10.28 28.77 10.61
CA ASP A 311 9.91 29.65 11.72
C ASP A 311 8.68 30.54 11.43
N LYS A 312 8.01 30.36 10.28
CA LYS A 312 6.93 31.23 9.79
C LYS A 312 5.62 30.52 9.49
N ALA A 313 5.66 29.24 9.14
CA ALA A 313 4.47 28.51 8.71
C ALA A 313 3.76 27.80 9.87
N ASP A 314 2.45 27.62 9.71
CA ASP A 314 1.59 26.97 10.71
C ASP A 314 1.41 25.47 10.42
N ILE A 315 1.43 25.08 9.15
CA ILE A 315 1.17 23.72 8.67
C ILE A 315 2.27 23.32 7.69
N PHE A 316 2.85 22.14 7.86
CA PHE A 316 3.82 21.55 6.95
C PHE A 316 3.31 20.21 6.43
N VAL A 317 3.33 20.03 5.11
CA VAL A 317 2.92 18.80 4.43
C VAL A 317 4.03 18.36 3.48
N SER A 318 4.63 17.20 3.72
CA SER A 318 5.63 16.62 2.82
C SER A 318 4.99 15.73 1.75
N ALA A 319 5.34 15.99 0.49
CA ALA A 319 4.81 15.34 -0.70
C ALA A 319 5.90 15.09 -1.76
N THR A 320 7.14 14.77 -1.33
CA THR A 320 8.31 14.61 -2.22
C THR A 320 8.60 13.18 -2.67
N GLY A 321 8.17 12.17 -1.89
CA GLY A 321 8.52 10.75 -2.08
C GLY A 321 7.59 10.02 -3.04
#